data_AF-R7WST4-F1
#
_entry.id   AF-R7WST4-F1
#
_cell.length_a   1.000
_cell.length_b   1.000
_cell.length_c   1.000
_cell.angle_alpha   90.00
_cell.angle_beta   90.00
_cell.angle_gamma   90.00
#
_symmetry.space_group_name_H-M   'P 1'
#
loop_
_entity.id
_entity.type
_entity.pdbx_description
1 polymer ?
#
loop_
_entity_poly.entity_id
_entity_poly.type
_entity_poly.pdbx_seq_one_letter_code
_entity_poly.pdbx_strand_id
1 'polypeptide(L)'
;MRDSCRIRSDIDAKIRDRIVAGDISFAEAERMRYRASLQRVVAYDFMRALSFPALGEAIPGRFSFLVAAFAMSGAADDSAWPGDIPEPVAETLQWAVTVVPGRDIQPASGRDVRAEFERTVRARLVPNESDDRRRGLVIHTRTVASDVRDGALHPYIGATIAGWADLRADDLDLAENLFVRDAADASSRWLSRREDRSSIESDLIARATACSW
;
A
#
# COMPACT_ATOMS: atom_id res chain seq x y z
N MET A 1 3.02 -24.19 -12.19
CA MET A 1 2.04 -23.68 -11.20
C MET A 1 2.07 -24.41 -9.86
N ARG A 2 2.24 -25.74 -9.76
CA ARG A 2 2.26 -26.45 -8.46
C ARG A 2 3.54 -26.22 -7.63
N ASP A 3 4.69 -25.96 -8.26
CA ASP A 3 5.96 -25.79 -7.54
C ASP A 3 6.09 -24.42 -6.86
N SER A 4 5.46 -23.38 -7.42
CA SER A 4 5.49 -22.02 -6.86
C SER A 4 4.75 -21.92 -5.51
N CYS A 5 3.67 -22.70 -5.32
CA CYS A 5 2.96 -22.78 -4.03
C CYS A 5 3.77 -23.51 -2.96
N ARG A 6 4.51 -24.56 -3.35
CA ARG A 6 5.33 -25.37 -2.43
C ARG A 6 6.55 -24.60 -1.94
N ILE A 7 7.17 -23.81 -2.82
CA ILE A 7 8.28 -22.92 -2.48
C ILE A 7 7.85 -21.81 -1.51
N ARG A 8 6.65 -21.23 -1.69
CA ARG A 8 6.09 -20.24 -0.76
C ARG A 8 5.82 -20.82 0.63
N SER A 9 5.20 -22.01 0.72
CA SER A 9 4.91 -22.64 2.02
C SER A 9 6.17 -22.98 2.82
N ASP A 10 7.23 -23.42 2.14
CA ASP A 10 8.49 -23.79 2.78
C ASP A 10 9.29 -22.56 3.26
N ILE A 11 9.17 -21.44 2.56
CA ILE A 11 9.76 -20.15 2.95
C ILE A 11 9.02 -19.57 4.16
N ASP A 12 7.69 -19.62 4.17
CA ASP A 12 6.89 -19.09 5.27
C ASP A 12 7.05 -19.87 6.57
N ALA A 13 7.16 -21.19 6.50
CA ALA A 13 7.47 -22.04 7.65
C ALA A 13 8.85 -21.68 8.25
N LYS A 14 9.89 -21.57 7.42
CA LYS A 14 11.24 -21.19 7.86
C LYS A 14 11.32 -19.79 8.45
N ILE A 15 10.57 -18.84 7.90
CA ILE A 15 10.53 -17.47 8.41
C ILE A 15 9.80 -17.41 9.75
N ARG A 16 8.70 -18.15 9.90
CA ARG A 16 7.95 -18.25 11.15
C ARG A 16 8.80 -18.84 12.26
N ASP A 17 9.52 -19.93 11.99
CA ASP A 17 10.39 -20.58 12.97
C ASP A 17 11.50 -19.64 13.47
N ARG A 18 12.07 -18.82 12.57
CA ARG A 18 13.09 -17.83 12.92
C ARG A 18 12.54 -16.64 13.70
N ILE A 19 11.30 -16.20 13.47
CA ILE A 19 10.65 -15.17 14.31
C ILE A 19 10.43 -15.73 15.72
N VAL A 20 9.94 -16.97 15.84
CA VAL A 20 9.67 -17.61 17.14
C VAL A 20 10.96 -17.85 17.92
N ALA A 21 12.06 -18.18 17.23
CA ALA A 21 13.39 -18.32 17.82
C ALA A 21 14.05 -16.97 18.21
N GLY A 22 13.52 -15.83 17.72
CA GLY A 22 14.13 -14.52 17.90
C GLY A 22 15.33 -14.24 17.02
N ASP A 23 15.60 -15.09 16.02
CA ASP A 23 16.75 -15.01 15.11
C ASP A 23 16.64 -13.87 14.10
N ILE A 24 15.42 -13.43 13.83
CA ILE A 24 15.10 -12.32 12.92
C ILE A 24 13.96 -11.48 13.48
N SER A 25 14.03 -10.18 13.26
CA SER A 25 12.92 -9.26 13.51
C SER A 25 11.79 -9.47 12.51
N PHE A 26 10.60 -8.97 12.83
CA PHE A 26 9.46 -8.94 11.89
C PHE A 26 9.81 -8.23 10.57
N ALA A 27 10.61 -7.16 10.60
CA ALA A 27 11.04 -6.44 9.40
C ALA A 27 12.00 -7.26 8.51
N GLU A 28 12.84 -8.11 9.11
CA GLU A 28 13.72 -9.02 8.38
C GLU A 28 12.94 -10.20 7.79
N ALA A 29 11.97 -10.73 8.53
CA ALA A 29 11.03 -11.72 8.04
C ALA A 29 10.20 -11.20 6.84
N GLU A 30 9.75 -9.95 6.91
CA GLU A 30 9.01 -9.26 5.85
C GLU A 30 9.86 -9.13 4.57
N ARG A 31 11.13 -8.72 4.68
CA ARG A 31 12.08 -8.69 3.55
C ARG A 31 12.38 -10.08 2.97
N MET A 32 12.32 -11.12 3.79
CA MET A 32 12.56 -12.49 3.34
C MET A 32 11.36 -13.11 2.61
N ARG A 33 10.14 -12.63 2.87
CA ARG A 33 8.91 -13.02 2.15
C ARG A 33 8.76 -12.31 0.82
N TYR A 34 9.26 -11.08 0.71
CA TYR A 34 9.09 -10.22 -0.45
C TYR A 34 10.25 -10.32 -1.45
N ARG A 35 10.11 -11.21 -2.45
CA ARG A 35 10.77 -10.97 -3.77
C ARG A 35 9.88 -10.11 -4.66
N ALA A 36 9.42 -8.97 -4.14
CA ALA A 36 8.74 -7.99 -4.98
C ALA A 36 9.75 -7.39 -5.96
N SER A 37 9.34 -7.20 -7.21
CA SER A 37 10.15 -6.47 -8.17
C SER A 37 10.36 -5.03 -7.69
N LEU A 38 11.46 -4.39 -8.12
CA LEU A 38 11.75 -2.99 -7.78
C LEU A 38 10.57 -2.07 -8.17
N GLN A 39 9.94 -2.33 -9.32
CA GLN A 39 8.78 -1.60 -9.82
C GLN A 39 7.59 -1.67 -8.86
N ARG A 40 7.32 -2.87 -8.31
CA ARG A 40 6.25 -3.06 -7.32
C ARG A 40 6.57 -2.25 -6.07
N VAL A 41 7.77 -2.36 -5.53
CA VAL A 41 8.19 -1.59 -4.33
C VAL A 41 8.01 -0.08 -4.55
N VAL A 42 8.44 0.43 -5.71
CA VAL A 42 8.29 1.85 -6.05
C VAL A 42 6.82 2.25 -6.19
N ALA A 43 5.97 1.40 -6.78
CA ALA A 43 4.54 1.66 -6.90
C ALA A 43 3.86 1.74 -5.52
N TYR A 44 4.18 0.83 -4.60
CA TYR A 44 3.67 0.89 -3.22
C TYR A 44 4.12 2.16 -2.50
N ASP A 45 5.40 2.49 -2.58
CA ASP A 45 5.92 3.71 -1.97
C ASP A 45 5.29 4.98 -2.58
N PHE A 46 4.98 4.96 -3.87
CA PHE A 46 4.26 6.02 -4.57
C PHE A 46 2.85 6.19 -4.03
N MET A 47 2.09 5.11 -3.92
CA MET A 47 0.74 5.12 -3.34
C MET A 47 0.75 5.58 -1.88
N ARG A 48 1.74 5.13 -1.09
CA ARG A 48 1.93 5.61 0.28
C ARG A 48 2.21 7.11 0.28
N ALA A 49 3.14 7.61 -0.52
CA ALA A 49 3.45 9.05 -0.61
C ALA A 49 2.22 9.89 -0.98
N LEU A 50 1.30 9.36 -1.79
CA LEU A 50 0.01 9.97 -2.05
C LEU A 50 -0.91 9.91 -0.82
N SER A 51 -0.94 8.86 -0.01
CA SER A 51 -1.80 8.88 1.19
C SER A 51 -1.36 9.89 2.29
N PHE A 52 -0.06 10.07 2.52
CA PHE A 52 0.47 10.78 3.69
C PHE A 52 0.03 12.26 3.85
N PRO A 53 -0.04 13.09 2.79
CA PRO A 53 -0.53 14.47 2.91
C PRO A 53 -1.98 14.57 3.40
N ALA A 54 -2.83 13.61 3.04
CA ALA A 54 -4.22 13.56 3.53
C ALA A 54 -4.34 13.07 4.98
N LEU A 55 -3.28 12.43 5.50
CA LEU A 55 -3.16 11.87 6.85
C LEU A 55 -2.32 12.75 7.80
N GLY A 56 -1.99 13.99 7.39
CA GLY A 56 -1.34 14.97 8.26
C GLY A 56 0.18 14.80 8.51
N GLU A 57 0.83 13.75 8.00
CA GLU A 57 2.24 13.42 8.29
C GLU A 57 3.19 13.58 7.07
N ALA A 58 3.05 14.64 6.29
CA ALA A 58 3.81 14.77 5.03
C ALA A 58 5.31 15.07 5.22
N ILE A 59 6.18 14.26 4.59
CA ILE A 59 7.59 14.58 4.34
C ILE A 59 7.74 15.16 2.92
N PRO A 60 8.18 16.43 2.75
CA PRO A 60 8.36 17.04 1.44
C PRO A 60 9.40 16.32 0.57
N GLY A 61 9.09 16.07 -0.72
CA GLY A 61 10.05 15.67 -1.76
C GLY A 61 10.04 14.19 -2.17
N ARG A 62 9.44 13.30 -1.37
CA ARG A 62 9.42 11.85 -1.66
C ARG A 62 8.66 11.48 -2.93
N PHE A 63 7.57 12.19 -3.22
CA PHE A 63 6.68 11.88 -4.34
C PHE A 63 7.36 11.99 -5.72
N SER A 64 7.98 13.12 -6.03
CA SER A 64 8.64 13.34 -7.33
C SER A 64 9.81 12.38 -7.55
N PHE A 65 10.55 12.05 -6.48
CA PHE A 65 11.61 11.05 -6.54
C PHE A 65 11.09 9.67 -6.95
N LEU A 66 9.94 9.24 -6.43
CA LEU A 66 9.37 7.93 -6.74
C LEU A 66 8.90 7.83 -8.20
N VAL A 67 8.32 8.90 -8.75
CA VAL A 67 7.98 8.95 -10.18
C VAL A 67 9.23 8.82 -11.06
N ALA A 68 10.29 9.56 -10.72
CA ALA A 68 11.56 9.49 -11.44
C ALA A 68 12.23 8.11 -11.30
N ALA A 69 12.21 7.52 -10.10
CA ALA A 69 12.73 6.18 -9.85
C ALA A 69 11.96 5.12 -10.65
N PHE A 70 10.64 5.24 -10.73
CA PHE A 70 9.80 4.37 -11.55
C PHE A 70 10.16 4.48 -13.04
N ALA A 71 10.31 5.69 -13.56
CA ALA A 71 10.75 5.94 -14.93
C ALA A 71 12.11 5.30 -15.24
N MET A 72 13.08 5.45 -14.33
CA MET A 72 14.43 4.90 -14.48
C MET A 72 14.50 3.37 -14.38
N SER A 73 13.47 2.72 -13.82
CA SER A 73 13.42 1.26 -13.66
C SER A 73 13.12 0.48 -14.94
N GLY A 74 13.02 1.16 -16.09
CA GLY A 74 12.70 0.55 -17.38
C GLY A 74 11.19 0.37 -17.64
N ALA A 75 10.32 0.88 -16.76
CA ALA A 75 8.87 0.75 -16.86
C ALA A 75 8.21 1.58 -17.98
N ALA A 76 9.01 2.31 -18.78
CA ALA A 76 8.58 2.90 -20.05
C ALA A 76 8.48 1.86 -21.19
N ASP A 77 8.99 0.65 -20.96
CA ASP A 77 8.81 -0.51 -21.83
C ASP A 77 7.64 -1.35 -21.31
N ASP A 78 6.57 -1.47 -22.09
CA ASP A 78 5.34 -2.21 -21.74
C ASP A 78 5.63 -3.69 -21.39
N SER A 79 6.75 -4.23 -21.86
CA SER A 79 7.17 -5.61 -21.57
C SER A 79 7.75 -5.83 -20.17
N ALA A 80 8.09 -4.75 -19.44
CA ALA A 80 8.75 -4.79 -18.13
C ALA A 80 7.77 -4.67 -16.94
N TRP A 81 6.47 -4.60 -17.20
CA TRP A 81 5.46 -4.46 -16.16
C TRP A 81 5.28 -5.78 -15.39
N PRO A 82 5.50 -5.79 -14.06
CA PRO A 82 5.21 -6.97 -13.27
C PRO A 82 3.69 -7.21 -13.30
N GLY A 83 3.26 -8.43 -13.61
CA GLY A 83 1.85 -8.84 -13.54
C GLY A 83 1.22 -8.74 -12.14
N ASP A 84 2.00 -8.30 -11.15
CA ASP A 84 1.56 -8.11 -9.78
C ASP A 84 1.10 -6.67 -9.48
N ILE A 85 1.44 -5.66 -10.30
CA ILE A 85 0.97 -4.27 -10.07
C ILE A 85 -0.49 -4.15 -10.56
N PRO A 86 -1.43 -3.65 -9.73
CA PRO A 86 -2.80 -3.43 -10.15
C PRO A 86 -2.91 -2.46 -11.32
N GLU A 87 -3.77 -2.78 -12.29
CA GLU A 87 -3.94 -2.02 -13.55
C GLU A 87 -4.22 -0.52 -13.34
N PRO A 88 -5.09 -0.07 -12.43
CA PRO A 88 -5.32 1.37 -12.22
C PRO A 88 -4.07 2.12 -11.72
N VAL A 89 -3.25 1.44 -10.89
CA VAL A 89 -1.97 1.98 -10.40
C VAL A 89 -0.97 2.04 -11.55
N ALA A 90 -0.99 1.00 -12.39
CA ALA A 90 -0.12 0.89 -13.54
C ALA A 90 -0.31 2.04 -14.53
N GLU A 91 -1.53 2.20 -15.03
CA GLU A 91 -1.89 3.25 -15.98
C GLU A 91 -1.59 4.65 -15.43
N THR A 92 -1.83 4.86 -14.14
CA THR A 92 -1.56 6.16 -13.50
C THR A 92 -0.07 6.45 -13.43
N LEU A 93 0.76 5.46 -13.10
CA LEU A 93 2.22 5.60 -13.08
C LEU A 93 2.79 5.83 -14.49
N GLN A 94 2.28 5.14 -15.51
CA GLN A 94 2.65 5.38 -16.92
C GLN A 94 2.33 6.82 -17.33
N TRP A 95 1.10 7.26 -17.05
CA TRP A 95 0.70 8.64 -17.29
C TRP A 95 1.62 9.63 -16.54
N ALA A 96 1.91 9.37 -15.26
CA ALA A 96 2.77 10.23 -14.47
C ALA A 96 4.18 10.33 -15.06
N VAL A 97 4.77 9.22 -15.54
CA VAL A 97 6.08 9.22 -16.19
C VAL A 97 6.06 9.97 -17.52
N THR A 98 5.05 9.75 -18.36
CA THR A 98 4.93 10.41 -19.69
C THR A 98 4.66 11.90 -19.61
N VAL A 99 4.07 12.39 -18.52
CA VAL A 99 3.83 13.81 -18.23
C VAL A 99 5.02 14.47 -17.51
N VAL A 100 5.99 13.68 -17.04
CA VAL A 100 7.23 14.13 -16.40
C VAL A 100 8.47 14.18 -17.34
N PRO A 101 8.41 14.53 -18.65
CA PRO A 101 9.62 14.69 -19.44
C PRO A 101 10.18 16.11 -19.24
N GLY A 102 11.39 16.21 -18.68
CA GLY A 102 12.29 17.35 -18.90
C GLY A 102 11.89 18.71 -18.32
N ARG A 103 10.79 18.83 -17.58
CA ARG A 103 10.56 20.00 -16.74
C ARG A 103 11.28 19.76 -15.44
N ASP A 104 12.37 20.50 -15.27
CA ASP A 104 12.79 20.97 -13.96
C ASP A 104 11.53 21.20 -13.12
N ILE A 105 11.25 20.29 -12.17
CA ILE A 105 10.40 20.61 -11.02
C ILE A 105 11.26 21.54 -10.15
N GLN A 106 11.73 22.64 -10.74
CA GLN A 106 12.51 23.63 -10.03
C GLN A 106 11.53 24.41 -9.16
N PRO A 107 11.87 24.63 -7.87
CA PRO A 107 10.93 25.17 -6.90
C PRO A 107 10.52 26.63 -7.12
N ALA A 108 10.94 27.29 -8.20
CA ALA A 108 10.78 28.73 -8.38
C ALA A 108 9.29 29.20 -8.41
N SER A 109 8.36 28.31 -8.80
CA SER A 109 6.90 28.43 -8.59
C SER A 109 6.27 27.14 -8.07
N GLY A 110 7.10 26.18 -7.65
CA GLY A 110 6.86 24.73 -7.70
C GLY A 110 5.99 24.09 -6.61
N ARG A 111 5.27 24.87 -5.80
CA ARG A 111 4.33 24.31 -4.81
C ARG A 111 2.96 24.05 -5.42
N ASP A 112 2.47 24.95 -6.28
CA ASP A 112 1.13 24.84 -6.89
C ASP A 112 1.10 23.77 -7.99
N VAL A 113 2.12 23.76 -8.87
CA VAL A 113 2.26 22.76 -9.94
C VAL A 113 2.38 21.35 -9.39
N ARG A 114 3.15 21.16 -8.32
CA ARG A 114 3.28 19.85 -7.67
C ARG A 114 1.97 19.43 -7.00
N ALA A 115 1.32 20.33 -6.28
CA ALA A 115 0.05 20.04 -5.61
C ALA A 115 -1.05 19.71 -6.63
N GLU A 116 -1.11 20.43 -7.75
CA GLU A 116 -2.02 20.17 -8.86
C GLU A 116 -1.73 18.83 -9.54
N PHE A 117 -0.45 18.47 -9.72
CA PHE A 117 -0.06 17.17 -10.23
C PHE A 117 -0.46 16.03 -9.29
N GLU A 118 -0.13 16.13 -8.00
CA GLU A 118 -0.53 15.15 -6.98
C GLU A 118 -2.06 15.00 -6.91
N ARG A 119 -2.80 16.11 -6.98
CA ARG A 119 -4.27 16.13 -7.08
C ARG A 119 -4.77 15.37 -8.29
N THR A 120 -4.17 15.62 -9.46
CA THR A 120 -4.53 14.94 -10.71
C THR A 120 -4.28 13.44 -10.60
N VAL A 121 -3.15 13.03 -10.05
CA VAL A 121 -2.81 11.61 -9.84
C VAL A 121 -3.82 10.93 -8.90
N ARG A 122 -4.18 11.57 -7.78
CA ARG A 122 -5.22 11.03 -6.87
C ARG A 122 -6.55 10.86 -7.58
N ALA A 123 -6.95 11.85 -8.38
CA ALA A 123 -8.22 11.80 -9.13
C ALA A 123 -8.22 10.69 -10.18
N ARG A 124 -7.07 10.32 -10.75
CA ARG A 124 -6.96 9.17 -11.67
C ARG A 124 -7.12 7.84 -10.94
N LEU A 125 -6.52 7.69 -9.77
CA LEU A 125 -6.58 6.46 -8.97
C LEU A 125 -7.96 6.23 -8.34
N VAL A 126 -8.64 7.31 -7.95
CA VAL A 126 -9.95 7.26 -7.29
C VAL A 126 -10.87 8.36 -7.86
N PRO A 127 -11.45 8.14 -9.06
CA PRO A 127 -12.16 9.18 -9.80
C PRO A 127 -13.53 9.55 -9.21
N ASN A 128 -14.14 8.65 -8.44
CA ASN A 128 -15.50 8.83 -7.92
C ASN A 128 -15.56 9.71 -6.67
N GLU A 129 -14.41 10.15 -6.15
CA GLU A 129 -14.34 10.86 -4.87
C GLU A 129 -14.33 12.39 -5.04
N SER A 130 -14.98 13.08 -4.10
CA SER A 130 -15.27 14.52 -4.18
C SER A 130 -14.07 15.42 -3.88
N ASP A 131 -13.13 14.99 -3.06
CA ASP A 131 -11.99 15.79 -2.63
C ASP A 131 -10.70 14.98 -2.42
N ASP A 132 -9.58 15.69 -2.32
CA ASP A 132 -8.25 15.08 -2.24
C ASP A 132 -7.97 14.36 -0.92
N ARG A 133 -8.64 14.76 0.15
CA ARG A 133 -8.53 14.09 1.44
C ARG A 133 -9.16 12.72 1.32
N ARG A 134 -10.40 12.63 0.85
CA ARG A 134 -11.14 11.37 0.70
C ARG A 134 -10.44 10.40 -0.24
N ARG A 135 -9.96 10.90 -1.40
CA ARG A 135 -9.08 10.11 -2.30
C ARG A 135 -7.83 9.59 -1.58
N GLY A 136 -7.19 10.43 -0.78
CA GLY A 136 -6.00 10.05 -0.01
C GLY A 136 -6.27 8.95 1.01
N LEU A 137 -7.42 9.00 1.69
CA LEU A 137 -7.81 7.95 2.63
C LEU A 137 -8.15 6.64 1.94
N VAL A 138 -8.87 6.66 0.82
CA VAL A 138 -9.14 5.44 0.03
C VAL A 138 -7.82 4.82 -0.45
N ILE A 139 -6.90 5.63 -0.99
CA ILE A 139 -5.57 5.18 -1.39
C ILE A 139 -4.83 4.54 -0.20
N HIS A 140 -4.88 5.18 0.97
CA HIS A 140 -4.27 4.65 2.19
C HIS A 140 -4.81 3.26 2.53
N THR A 141 -6.13 3.17 2.72
CA THR A 141 -6.81 1.96 3.19
C THR A 141 -6.60 0.80 2.23
N ARG A 142 -6.73 1.03 0.92
CA ARG A 142 -6.47 -0.01 -0.10
C ARG A 142 -5.01 -0.45 -0.14
N THR A 143 -4.07 0.47 0.09
CA THR A 143 -2.63 0.13 0.15
C THR A 143 -2.35 -0.77 1.35
N VAL A 144 -2.81 -0.38 2.55
CA VAL A 144 -2.68 -1.20 3.77
C VAL A 144 -3.36 -2.57 3.61
N ALA A 145 -4.57 -2.60 3.05
CA ALA A 145 -5.28 -3.84 2.75
C ALA A 145 -4.50 -4.72 1.77
N SER A 146 -3.90 -4.15 0.73
CA SER A 146 -3.08 -4.89 -0.23
C SER A 146 -1.84 -5.50 0.46
N ASP A 147 -1.18 -4.75 1.34
CA ASP A 147 -0.04 -5.26 2.11
C ASP A 147 -0.43 -6.41 3.06
N VAL A 148 -1.61 -6.34 3.67
CA VAL A 148 -2.15 -7.43 4.50
C VAL A 148 -2.51 -8.66 3.66
N ARG A 149 -3.23 -8.47 2.55
CA ARG A 149 -3.64 -9.53 1.62
C ARG A 149 -2.42 -10.29 1.10
N ASP A 150 -1.39 -9.54 0.69
CA ASP A 150 -0.20 -10.09 0.04
C ASP A 150 0.82 -10.65 1.06
N GLY A 151 0.56 -10.46 2.36
CA GLY A 151 1.38 -10.98 3.45
C GLY A 151 2.63 -10.18 3.78
N ALA A 152 2.73 -8.92 3.31
CA ALA A 152 3.77 -7.94 3.69
C ALA A 152 3.57 -7.56 5.13
N LEU A 153 2.34 -7.15 5.41
CA LEU A 153 1.98 -6.61 6.68
C LEU A 153 1.20 -7.66 7.45
N HIS A 154 1.68 -7.97 8.65
CA HIS A 154 0.94 -8.84 9.55
C HIS A 154 -0.47 -8.24 9.79
N PRO A 155 -1.56 -9.04 9.76
CA PRO A 155 -2.93 -8.53 9.89
C PRO A 155 -3.14 -7.62 11.10
N TYR A 156 -2.56 -7.94 12.25
CA TYR A 156 -2.58 -7.07 13.43
C TYR A 156 -1.94 -5.69 13.19
N ILE A 157 -0.76 -5.64 12.58
CA ILE A 157 -0.08 -4.36 12.31
C ILE A 157 -0.90 -3.56 11.31
N GLY A 158 -1.41 -4.22 10.27
CA GLY A 158 -2.35 -3.63 9.31
C GLY A 158 -3.61 -3.10 9.98
N ALA A 159 -4.16 -3.82 10.96
CA ALA A 159 -5.32 -3.40 11.73
C ALA A 159 -5.03 -2.16 12.58
N THR A 160 -3.85 -2.06 13.19
CA THR A 160 -3.42 -0.86 13.93
C THR A 160 -3.26 0.35 13.01
N ILE A 161 -2.69 0.18 11.81
CA ILE A 161 -2.52 1.27 10.84
C ILE A 161 -3.86 1.69 10.23
N ALA A 162 -4.69 0.73 9.80
CA ALA A 162 -6.01 1.02 9.23
C ALA A 162 -7.01 1.57 10.27
N GLY A 163 -6.84 1.22 11.55
CA GLY A 163 -7.62 1.75 12.66
C GLY A 163 -7.10 3.06 13.24
N TRP A 164 -6.18 3.76 12.55
CA TRP A 164 -5.63 5.04 12.99
C TRP A 164 -6.74 6.07 13.26
N ALA A 165 -6.64 6.82 14.35
CA ALA A 165 -7.72 7.68 14.89
C ALA A 165 -8.31 8.70 13.89
N ASP A 166 -7.55 9.12 12.89
CA ASP A 166 -8.00 10.07 11.87
C ASP A 166 -8.72 9.42 10.67
N LEU A 167 -8.66 8.08 10.57
CA LEU A 167 -9.43 7.28 9.62
C LEU A 167 -10.79 6.95 10.23
N ARG A 168 -11.85 7.57 9.70
CA ARG A 168 -13.23 7.29 10.14
C ARG A 168 -13.93 6.38 9.14
N ALA A 169 -14.80 5.49 9.64
CA ALA A 169 -15.53 4.53 8.82
C ALA A 169 -16.70 5.13 8.02
N ASP A 170 -16.97 6.42 8.12
CA ASP A 170 -17.91 7.17 7.29
C ASP A 170 -17.20 7.99 6.19
N ASP A 171 -15.88 8.14 6.30
CA ASP A 171 -15.06 8.87 5.35
C ASP A 171 -14.79 8.08 4.06
N LEU A 172 -15.03 6.76 4.01
CA LEU A 172 -14.63 5.90 2.88
C LEU A 172 -15.83 5.27 2.18
N ASP A 173 -15.56 4.56 1.09
CA ASP A 173 -16.52 3.73 0.38
C ASP A 173 -16.79 2.41 1.12
N LEU A 174 -17.77 1.64 0.64
CA LEU A 174 -18.34 0.51 1.38
C LEU A 174 -17.31 -0.58 1.74
N ALA A 175 -16.40 -0.96 0.84
CA ALA A 175 -15.45 -2.05 1.09
C ALA A 175 -14.38 -1.64 2.11
N GLU A 176 -13.89 -0.41 1.98
CA GLU A 176 -12.91 0.22 2.85
C GLU A 176 -13.47 0.41 4.27
N ASN A 177 -14.74 0.83 4.37
CA ASN A 177 -15.43 0.99 5.66
C ASN A 177 -15.51 -0.33 6.41
N LEU A 178 -15.81 -1.43 5.72
CA LEU A 178 -15.84 -2.77 6.33
C LEU A 178 -14.44 -3.16 6.84
N PHE A 179 -13.40 -2.90 6.05
CA PHE A 179 -12.03 -3.19 6.46
C PHE A 179 -11.59 -2.35 7.67
N VAL A 180 -11.80 -1.03 7.64
CA VAL A 180 -11.44 -0.12 8.75
C VAL A 180 -12.19 -0.46 10.03
N ARG A 181 -13.50 -0.75 9.94
CA ARG A 181 -14.30 -1.13 11.11
C ARG A 181 -13.80 -2.42 11.74
N ASP A 182 -13.59 -3.47 10.93
CA ASP A 182 -13.16 -4.77 11.42
C ASP A 182 -11.69 -4.70 11.93
N ALA A 183 -10.85 -3.88 11.30
CA ALA A 183 -9.50 -3.54 11.77
C ALA A 183 -9.50 -2.82 13.13
N ALA A 184 -10.37 -1.82 13.32
CA ALA A 184 -10.48 -1.11 14.59
C ALA A 184 -10.92 -2.04 15.73
N ASP A 185 -11.89 -2.93 15.46
CA ASP A 185 -12.32 -3.95 16.43
C ASP A 185 -11.17 -4.89 16.78
N ALA A 186 -10.49 -5.43 15.76
CA ALA A 186 -9.35 -6.33 15.93
C ALA A 186 -8.21 -5.67 16.72
N SER A 187 -7.83 -4.43 16.38
CA SER A 187 -6.80 -3.65 17.07
C SER A 187 -7.12 -3.49 18.56
N SER A 188 -8.38 -3.20 18.90
CA SER A 188 -8.82 -3.02 20.30
C SER A 188 -8.84 -4.31 21.13
N ARG A 189 -8.99 -5.48 20.49
CA ARG A 189 -9.19 -6.79 21.16
C ARG A 189 -8.01 -7.74 21.05
N TRP A 190 -7.03 -7.43 20.20
CA TRP A 190 -5.95 -8.34 19.86
C TRP A 190 -5.16 -8.87 21.05
N LEU A 191 -4.82 -7.98 21.98
CA LEU A 191 -4.03 -8.31 23.17
C LEU A 191 -4.83 -9.16 24.16
N SER A 192 -6.15 -8.97 24.24
CA SER A 192 -7.02 -9.61 25.23
C SER A 192 -7.68 -10.91 24.77
N ARG A 193 -7.71 -11.20 23.46
CA ARG A 193 -8.34 -12.41 22.89
C ARG A 193 -7.35 -13.32 22.19
N ARG A 194 -6.50 -14.01 22.95
CA ARG A 194 -5.45 -14.88 22.39
C ARG A 194 -6.01 -16.09 21.63
N GLU A 195 -7.11 -16.66 22.10
CA GLU A 195 -7.72 -17.88 21.53
C GLU A 195 -8.40 -17.61 20.17
N ASP A 196 -8.92 -16.41 19.97
CA ASP A 196 -9.65 -16.03 18.74
C ASP A 196 -8.74 -15.49 17.61
N ARG A 197 -7.44 -15.27 17.88
CA ARG A 197 -6.54 -14.56 16.95
C ARG A 197 -6.52 -15.15 15.55
N SER A 198 -6.50 -16.48 15.43
CA SER A 198 -6.47 -17.14 14.13
C SER A 198 -7.73 -16.86 13.30
N SER A 199 -8.90 -16.75 13.94
CA SER A 199 -10.15 -16.38 13.26
C SER A 199 -10.11 -14.92 12.84
N ILE A 200 -9.71 -14.02 13.76
CA ILE A 200 -9.60 -12.59 13.50
C ILE A 200 -8.62 -12.31 12.35
N GLU A 201 -7.47 -13.01 12.30
CA GLU A 201 -6.52 -12.93 11.18
C GLU A 201 -7.16 -13.34 9.86
N SER A 202 -7.86 -14.48 9.85
CA SER A 202 -8.51 -15.00 8.65
C SER A 202 -9.58 -14.03 8.13
N ASP A 203 -10.37 -13.47 9.04
CA ASP A 203 -11.41 -12.48 8.71
C ASP A 203 -10.79 -11.18 8.16
N LEU A 204 -9.74 -10.66 8.81
CA LEU A 204 -9.03 -9.47 8.33
C LEU A 204 -8.40 -9.69 6.96
N ILE A 205 -7.80 -10.84 6.70
CA ILE A 205 -7.23 -11.18 5.39
C ILE A 205 -8.34 -11.26 4.33
N ALA A 206 -9.48 -11.87 4.65
CA ALA A 206 -10.61 -11.95 3.74
C ALA A 206 -11.17 -10.55 3.40
N ARG A 207 -11.30 -9.66 4.40
CA ARG A 207 -11.69 -8.27 4.20
C ARG A 207 -10.67 -7.48 3.40
N ALA A 208 -9.38 -7.65 3.72
CA ALA A 208 -8.28 -7.02 3.00
C ALA A 208 -8.28 -7.42 1.52
N THR A 209 -8.54 -8.69 1.22
CA THR A 209 -8.67 -9.20 -0.16
C THR A 209 -9.83 -8.54 -0.91
N ALA A 210 -10.96 -8.34 -0.25
CA ALA A 210 -12.13 -7.69 -0.86
C ALA A 210 -11.97 -6.17 -1.04
N CYS A 211 -11.09 -5.54 -0.26
CA CYS A 211 -10.86 -4.09 -0.25
C CYS A 211 -9.64 -3.66 -1.09
N SER A 212 -8.66 -4.55 -1.31
CA SER A 212 -7.42 -4.26 -2.03
C SER A 212 -7.63 -3.87 -3.50
N TRP A 213 -6.57 -3.38 -4.13
CA TRP A 213 -6.50 -3.09 -5.58
C TRP A 213 -6.47 -4.35 -6.45
#